data_AF-A0A9W6D4X0-F1
#
_entry.id   AF-A0A9W6D4X0-F1
#
_cell.length_a   1.000
_cell.length_b   1.000
_cell.length_c   1.000
_cell.angle_alpha   90.00
_cell.angle_beta   90.00
_cell.angle_gamma   90.00
#
_symmetry.space_group_name_H-M   'P 1'
#
loop_
_entity.id
_entity.type
_entity.pdbx_description
1 polymer ?
#
loop_
_entity_poly.entity_id
_entity_poly.type
_entity_poly.pdbx_seq_one_letter_code
_entity_poly.pdbx_strand_id
1 'polypeptide(L)'
;MLHDLCRCGICGAKMRSDYGTRRADGSRSRHYACYWHKVGPKTREIKGHQKCPLPLIPAELLEWQVFYVQLMKHLGLEPEHYEPLLDTQHKWDGKIEGLEKSRSNVQASLRRK
;
A
#
# COMPACT_ATOMS: atom_id res chain seq x y z
N MET A 1 -5.51 2.28 -1.63
CA MET A 1 -4.81 3.45 -2.23
C MET A 1 -5.78 4.62 -2.28
N LEU A 2 -5.41 5.74 -1.66
CA LEU A 2 -6.23 6.95 -1.48
C LEU A 2 -6.30 7.83 -2.74
N HIS A 3 -6.59 7.25 -3.91
CA HIS A 3 -6.64 7.97 -5.19
C HIS A 3 -7.69 9.08 -5.16
N ASP A 4 -7.28 10.31 -5.50
CA ASP A 4 -8.12 11.52 -5.54
C ASP A 4 -8.86 11.91 -4.24
N LEU A 5 -8.65 11.18 -3.14
CA LEU A 5 -9.23 11.49 -1.83
C LEU A 5 -8.39 12.49 -1.02
N CYS A 6 -7.07 12.54 -1.25
CA CYS A 6 -6.16 13.35 -0.45
C CYS A 6 -5.97 14.77 -1.01
N ARG A 7 -6.06 15.76 -0.11
CA ARG A 7 -5.74 17.17 -0.36
C ARG A 7 -4.57 17.60 0.51
N CYS A 8 -3.72 18.47 -0.02
CA CYS A 8 -2.59 19.03 0.71
C CYS A 8 -3.11 20.00 1.78
N GLY A 9 -2.79 19.74 3.05
CA GLY A 9 -3.18 20.62 4.16
C GLY A 9 -2.52 22.01 4.15
N ILE A 10 -1.48 22.21 3.33
CA ILE A 10 -0.76 23.51 3.25
C ILE A 10 -1.31 24.39 2.12
N CYS A 11 -1.55 23.82 0.94
CA CYS A 11 -1.93 24.61 -0.25
C CYS A 11 -3.24 24.16 -0.92
N GLY A 12 -3.95 23.19 -0.35
CA GLY A 12 -5.24 22.69 -0.87
C GLY A 12 -5.17 21.90 -2.18
N ALA A 13 -4.00 21.80 -2.80
CA ALA A 13 -3.82 21.07 -4.05
C ALA A 13 -4.04 19.56 -3.87
N LYS A 14 -4.36 18.88 -4.97
CA LYS A 14 -4.49 17.42 -4.98
C LYS A 14 -3.16 16.76 -4.59
N MET A 15 -3.24 15.71 -3.78
CA MET A 15 -2.12 14.81 -3.52
C MET A 15 -2.25 13.56 -4.38
N ARG A 16 -1.12 13.04 -4.83
CA ARG A 16 -1.06 11.80 -5.62
C ARG A 16 -0.02 10.86 -5.05
N SER A 17 -0.32 9.57 -5.11
CA SER A 17 0.65 8.52 -4.87
C SER A 17 1.61 8.39 -6.05
N ASP A 18 2.89 8.28 -5.77
CA ASP A 18 3.95 8.08 -6.74
C ASP A 18 4.94 7.03 -6.24
N TYR A 19 5.63 6.38 -7.17
CA TYR A 19 6.70 5.45 -6.88
C TYR A 19 8.05 6.16 -6.95
N GLY A 20 8.86 5.98 -5.92
CA GLY A 20 10.24 6.39 -5.93
C GLY A 20 11.09 5.57 -6.89
N THR A 21 12.37 5.92 -6.96
CA THR A 21 13.36 5.20 -7.76
C THR A 21 13.41 3.73 -7.37
N ARG A 22 13.55 2.86 -8.38
CA ARG A 22 13.73 1.42 -8.16
C ARG A 22 15.08 1.18 -7.47
N ARG A 23 15.06 0.44 -6.37
CA ARG A 23 16.26 0.02 -5.65
C ARG A 23 16.93 -1.17 -6.35
N ALA A 24 18.17 -1.47 -5.97
CA ALA A 24 18.97 -2.57 -6.55
C ALA A 24 18.33 -3.95 -6.33
N ASP A 25 17.60 -4.13 -5.22
CA ASP A 25 16.82 -5.32 -4.90
C ASP A 25 15.52 -5.44 -5.73
N GLY A 26 15.26 -4.49 -6.63
CA GLY A 26 14.07 -4.43 -7.45
C GLY A 26 12.84 -3.79 -6.80
N SER A 27 12.90 -3.47 -5.50
CA SER A 27 11.81 -2.85 -4.74
C SER A 27 11.65 -1.36 -5.08
N ARG A 28 10.46 -0.80 -4.77
CA ARG A 28 10.14 0.62 -4.95
C ARG A 28 9.40 1.14 -3.72
N SER A 29 9.82 2.29 -3.19
CA SER A 29 9.09 2.97 -2.13
C SER A 29 7.95 3.80 -2.72
N ARG A 30 6.77 3.75 -2.10
CA ARG A 30 5.58 4.51 -2.52
C ARG A 30 5.32 5.66 -1.57
N HIS A 31 5.06 6.84 -2.10
CA HIS A 31 4.80 8.04 -1.31
C HIS A 31 3.63 8.84 -1.86
N TYR A 32 2.96 9.59 -1.01
CA TYR A 32 2.05 10.66 -1.43
C TYR A 32 2.80 11.98 -1.49
N ALA A 33 2.54 12.74 -2.55
CA ALA A 33 3.10 14.06 -2.76
C ALA A 33 2.03 15.05 -3.17
N CYS A 34 2.14 16.27 -2.67
CA CYS A 34 1.36 17.40 -3.19
C CYS A 34 1.76 17.68 -4.66
N TYR A 35 0.77 17.98 -5.50
CA TYR A 35 1.00 18.39 -6.89
C TYR A 35 2.10 19.47 -6.99
N TRP A 36 1.96 20.59 -6.27
CA TRP A 36 2.93 21.70 -6.32
C TRP A 36 4.30 21.39 -5.71
N HIS A 37 4.44 20.31 -4.94
CA HIS A 37 5.75 19.85 -4.46
C HIS A 37 6.56 19.22 -5.62
N LYS A 38 5.88 18.43 -6.46
CA LYS A 38 6.51 17.63 -7.53
C LYS A 38 6.59 18.36 -8.87
N VAL A 39 5.68 19.30 -9.12
CA VAL A 39 5.67 20.08 -10.37
C VAL A 39 7.01 20.76 -10.59
N GLY A 40 7.52 20.74 -11.82
CA GLY A 40 8.80 21.35 -12.18
C GLY A 40 8.79 22.89 -12.06
N PRO A 41 9.98 23.53 -11.96
CA PRO A 41 10.10 24.98 -11.79
C PRO A 41 9.40 25.77 -12.91
N LYS A 42 9.59 25.36 -14.18
CA LYS A 42 8.95 26.01 -15.34
C LYS A 42 7.42 26.09 -15.23
N THR A 43 6.77 24.99 -14.87
CA THR A 43 5.30 24.97 -14.71
C THR A 43 4.85 25.81 -13.52
N ARG A 44 5.66 25.83 -12.44
CA ARG A 44 5.40 26.68 -11.27
C ARG A 44 5.48 28.16 -11.61
N GLU A 45 6.48 28.57 -12.38
CA GLU A 45 6.63 29.95 -12.88
C GLU A 45 5.43 30.36 -13.75
N ILE A 46 5.05 29.53 -14.73
CA ILE A 46 3.89 29.79 -15.60
C ILE A 46 2.59 29.94 -14.82
N LYS A 47 2.44 29.17 -13.72
CA LYS A 47 1.23 29.16 -12.90
C LYS A 47 1.29 30.13 -11.70
N GLY A 48 2.39 30.88 -11.54
CA GLY A 48 2.58 31.80 -10.42
C GLY A 48 2.53 31.11 -9.04
N HIS A 49 2.95 29.85 -8.94
CA HIS A 49 2.83 29.07 -7.70
C HIS A 49 4.19 28.62 -7.17
N GLN A 50 4.43 28.80 -5.88
CA GLN A 50 5.68 28.36 -5.23
C GLN A 50 5.73 26.85 -5.01
N LYS A 51 6.92 26.29 -4.75
CA LYS A 51 7.03 24.87 -4.37
C LYS A 51 6.35 24.66 -3.02
N CYS A 52 5.43 23.70 -2.95
CA CYS A 52 4.77 23.38 -1.68
C CYS A 52 5.79 22.76 -0.69
N PRO A 53 5.87 23.24 0.56
CA PRO A 53 6.82 22.75 1.54
C PRO A 53 6.43 21.40 2.15
N LEU A 54 5.22 20.88 1.87
CA LEU A 54 4.78 19.57 2.35
C LEU A 54 5.76 18.49 1.87
N PRO A 55 6.40 17.71 2.76
CA PRO A 55 7.31 16.65 2.36
C PRO A 55 6.58 15.49 1.70
N LEU A 56 7.35 14.59 1.09
CA LEU A 56 6.82 13.31 0.63
C LEU A 56 6.41 12.48 1.84
N ILE A 57 5.16 12.01 1.85
CA ILE A 57 4.63 11.20 2.95
C ILE A 57 4.69 9.73 2.53
N PRO A 58 5.36 8.84 3.27
CA PRO A 58 5.32 7.40 3.00
C PRO A 58 3.88 6.90 2.90
N ALA A 59 3.56 6.19 1.82
CA ALA A 59 2.19 5.79 1.54
C ALA A 59 1.65 4.84 2.61
N GLU A 60 2.50 3.97 3.14
CA GLU A 60 2.15 3.04 4.20
C GLU A 60 1.71 3.77 5.47
N LEU A 61 2.43 4.82 5.88
CA LEU A 61 2.07 5.62 7.04
C LEU A 61 0.74 6.37 6.84
N LEU A 62 0.56 7.01 5.68
CA LEU A 62 -0.66 7.76 5.41
C LEU A 62 -1.88 6.85 5.29
N GLU A 63 -1.75 5.73 4.58
CA GLU A 63 -2.83 4.76 4.43
C GLU A 63 -3.16 4.11 5.77
N TRP A 64 -2.16 3.80 6.59
CA TRP A 64 -2.39 3.25 7.93
C TRP A 64 -3.20 4.21 8.80
N GLN A 65 -2.78 5.48 8.85
CA GLN A 65 -3.47 6.52 9.60
C GLN A 65 -4.93 6.72 9.13
N VAL A 66 -5.17 6.71 7.82
CA VAL A 66 -6.52 6.92 7.28
C VAL A 66 -7.41 5.71 7.51
N PHE A 67 -6.96 4.50 7.16
CA PHE A 67 -7.80 3.31 7.24
C PHE A 67 -7.95 2.81 8.68
N TYR A 68 -6.85 2.59 9.39
CA TYR A 68 -6.91 1.89 10.67
C TYR A 68 -7.10 2.82 11.87
N VAL A 69 -6.54 4.03 11.84
CA VAL A 69 -6.71 4.95 12.98
C VAL A 69 -7.97 5.79 12.88
N GLN A 70 -8.29 6.30 11.69
CA GLN A 70 -9.41 7.23 11.52
C GLN A 70 -10.69 6.50 11.09
N LEU A 71 -10.66 5.78 9.97
CA LEU A 71 -11.86 5.16 9.41
C LEU A 71 -12.41 4.07 10.33
N MET A 72 -11.58 3.10 10.75
CA MET A 72 -12.05 2.03 11.64
C MET A 72 -12.59 2.59 12.96
N LYS A 73 -11.91 3.58 13.55
CA LYS A 73 -12.41 4.28 14.75
C LYS A 73 -13.78 4.92 14.52
N HIS A 74 -13.99 5.61 13.39
CA HIS A 74 -15.29 6.21 13.08
C HIS A 74 -16.38 5.15 12.82
N LEU A 75 -15.99 3.96 12.38
CA LEU A 75 -16.90 2.83 12.20
C LEU A 75 -17.14 2.05 13.51
N GLY A 76 -16.50 2.41 14.63
CA GLY A 76 -16.57 1.66 15.88
C GLY A 76 -15.95 0.27 15.79
N LEU A 77 -15.01 0.08 14.85
CA LEU A 77 -14.33 -1.19 14.63
C LEU A 77 -13.00 -1.19 15.39
N GLU A 78 -12.94 -1.96 16.46
CA GLU A 78 -11.70 -2.25 17.18
C GLU A 78 -10.93 -3.39 16.51
N PRO A 79 -9.60 -3.50 16.72
CA PRO A 79 -8.77 -4.58 16.17
C PRO A 79 -9.36 -5.99 16.34
N GLU A 80 -9.94 -6.25 17.50
CA GLU A 80 -10.62 -7.49 17.88
C GLU A 80 -11.74 -7.89 16.91
N HIS A 81 -12.38 -6.93 16.24
CA HIS A 81 -13.47 -7.19 15.29
C HIS A 81 -12.99 -7.69 13.93
N TYR A 82 -11.71 -7.54 13.58
CA TYR A 82 -11.17 -7.98 12.29
C TYR A 82 -9.92 -8.85 12.38
N GLU A 83 -9.31 -9.01 13.55
CA GLU A 83 -8.24 -9.98 13.80
C GLU A 83 -8.58 -11.41 13.32
N PRO A 84 -9.81 -11.94 13.54
CA PRO A 84 -10.19 -13.26 13.03
C PRO A 84 -10.23 -13.36 11.49
N LEU A 85 -10.38 -12.24 10.78
CA LEU A 85 -10.34 -12.19 9.32
C LEU A 85 -8.91 -12.17 8.77
N LEU A 86 -7.95 -11.80 9.62
CA LEU A 86 -6.53 -11.75 9.28
C LEU A 86 -5.83 -13.09 9.55
N ASP A 87 -6.56 -14.21 9.49
CA ASP A 87 -6.09 -15.57 9.81
C ASP A 87 -4.78 -15.93 9.11
N THR A 88 -3.67 -15.48 9.71
CA THR A 88 -2.30 -15.76 9.29
C THR A 88 -1.89 -17.17 9.68
N GLN A 89 -2.63 -17.80 10.60
CA GLN A 89 -2.31 -19.09 11.17
C GLN A 89 -2.72 -20.22 10.22
N HIS A 90 -3.85 -20.09 9.53
CA HIS A 90 -4.37 -21.08 8.57
C HIS A 90 -4.32 -20.62 7.10
N LYS A 91 -3.75 -19.43 6.82
CA LYS A 91 -3.63 -18.84 5.47
C LYS A 91 -3.13 -19.81 4.40
N TRP A 92 -2.26 -20.75 4.78
CA TRP A 92 -1.59 -21.66 3.85
C TRP A 92 -2.11 -23.09 3.89
N ASP A 93 -3.05 -23.42 4.76
CA ASP A 93 -3.44 -24.80 5.04
C ASP A 93 -4.00 -25.50 3.80
N GLY A 94 -4.87 -24.84 3.04
CA GLY A 94 -5.38 -25.38 1.79
C GLY A 94 -4.29 -25.57 0.71
N LYS A 95 -3.24 -24.74 0.74
CA LYS A 95 -2.09 -24.88 -0.19
C LYS A 95 -1.17 -26.02 0.25
N ILE A 96 -0.98 -26.20 1.56
CA ILE A 96 -0.24 -27.31 2.15
C ILE A 96 -0.95 -28.63 1.80
N GLU A 97 -2.26 -28.73 2.03
CA GLU A 97 -3.04 -29.93 1.73
C GLU A 97 -2.98 -30.29 0.23
N GLY A 98 -3.06 -29.28 -0.65
CA GLY A 98 -2.89 -29.48 -2.09
C GLY A 98 -1.51 -30.01 -2.48
N LEU A 99 -0.44 -29.45 -1.90
CA LEU A 99 0.94 -29.89 -2.13
C LEU A 99 1.18 -31.30 -1.58
N GLU A 100 0.59 -31.66 -0.44
CA GLU A 100 0.68 -33.00 0.15
C GLU A 100 -0.01 -34.05 -0.74
N LYS A 101 -1.20 -33.74 -1.27
CA LYS A 101 -1.88 -34.60 -2.26
C LYS A 101 -1.02 -34.79 -3.52
N SER A 102 -0.43 -33.73 -4.06
CA SER A 102 0.47 -33.83 -5.21
C SER A 102 1.70 -34.69 -4.90
N ARG A 103 2.33 -34.52 -3.74
CA ARG A 103 3.47 -35.33 -3.30
C ARG A 103 3.10 -36.82 -3.20
N SER A 104 1.94 -37.13 -2.62
CA SER A 104 1.42 -38.50 -2.51
C SER A 104 1.23 -39.14 -3.89
N ASN A 105 0.60 -38.42 -4.82
CA ASN A 105 0.38 -38.90 -6.18
C ASN A 105 1.68 -39.15 -6.94
N VAL A 106 2.67 -38.26 -6.80
CA VAL A 106 4.00 -38.44 -7.41
C VAL A 106 4.73 -39.64 -6.79
N GLN A 107 4.71 -39.81 -5.47
CA GLN A 107 5.27 -41.01 -4.82
C GLN A 107 4.59 -42.30 -5.27
N ALA A 108 3.27 -42.32 -5.40
CA ALA A 108 2.53 -43.47 -5.90
C ALA A 108 2.88 -43.79 -7.36
N SER A 109 3.10 -42.76 -8.20
CA SER A 109 3.52 -42.94 -9.59
C SER A 109 4.96 -43.46 -9.71
N LEU A 110 5.87 -43.02 -8.83
CA LEU A 110 7.25 -43.52 -8.78
C LEU A 110 7.32 -44.98 -8.36
N ARG A 111 6.48 -45.41 -7.41
CA ARG A 111 6.40 -46.81 -6.95
C ARG A 111 5.82 -47.79 -7.98
N ARG A 112 5.18 -47.27 -9.04
CA ARG A 112 4.60 -48.06 -10.14
C ARG A 112 5.54 -48.21 -11.34
N LYS A 113 6.72 -47.57 -11.30
CA LYS A 113 7.84 -47.81 -12.23
C LYS A 113 8.83 -48.76 -11.57
#